data_AF-A0A081P404-F1
#
_entry.id   AF-A0A081P404-F1
#
_cell.length_a   1.000
_cell.length_b   1.000
_cell.length_c   1.000
_cell.angle_alpha   90.00
_cell.angle_beta   90.00
_cell.angle_gamma   90.00
#
_symmetry.space_group_name_H-M   'P 1'
#
loop_
_entity.id
_entity.type
_entity.pdbx_description
1 polymer ?
#
loop_
_entity_poly.entity_id
_entity_poly.type
_entity_poly.pdbx_seq_one_letter_code
_entity_poly.pdbx_strand_id
1 'polypeptide(L)'
;MTKIRNHEEDVRLLKVPESGNADRKDDTLENIGMLAGCLNNQTGFVNGVVTYNGNSYTIANLAKWVAYQTYKSPFYGILPPAFILVHWAIEMGWSVSEFQSRWNPGNQRALCGFSGTSNGTPTGTSFSGPNNGVRSYAKLLIEGYPHLQYAYSDGGFDNPGLSAAASALYNGYYSNYGGSSTNYCSSQSYTLKDSNGGRPWTVSVGYEGFYNTIVNRDCIYAYRDRVFDDPGLPGMTNLY
;
A
#
# COMPACT_ATOMS: atom_id res chain seq x y z
N MET A 1 3.00 -35.97 -14.04
CA MET A 1 3.13 -35.31 -15.35
C MET A 1 2.30 -34.04 -15.33
N THR A 2 2.96 -32.91 -15.15
CA THR A 2 2.35 -31.58 -15.05
C THR A 2 2.04 -31.07 -16.46
N LYS A 3 0.77 -30.79 -16.77
CA LYS A 3 0.40 -30.08 -17.99
C LYS A 3 0.62 -28.59 -17.77
N ILE A 4 1.64 -28.05 -18.44
CA ILE A 4 1.84 -26.61 -18.63
C ILE A 4 0.69 -26.15 -19.54
N ARG A 5 -0.16 -25.23 -19.05
CA ARG A 5 -1.16 -24.54 -19.88
C ARG A 5 -0.53 -23.26 -20.41
N ASN A 6 -0.68 -23.04 -21.72
CA ASN A 6 -0.07 -21.94 -22.48
C ASN A 6 -0.74 -20.60 -22.14
N HIS A 7 0.09 -19.56 -22.04
CA HIS A 7 -0.20 -18.24 -21.50
C HIS A 7 -0.93 -17.28 -22.48
N GLU A 8 -1.33 -17.77 -23.66
CA GLU A 8 -1.95 -16.92 -24.71
C GLU A 8 -3.50 -16.98 -24.72
N GLU A 9 -4.13 -17.90 -23.99
CA GLU A 9 -5.60 -18.01 -23.98
C GLU A 9 -6.29 -17.13 -22.92
N ASP A 10 -5.60 -16.71 -21.84
CA ASP A 10 -6.21 -15.93 -20.76
C ASP A 10 -6.44 -14.44 -21.14
N VAL A 11 -5.86 -13.96 -22.24
CA VAL A 11 -6.06 -12.57 -22.72
C VAL A 11 -7.36 -12.41 -23.53
N ARG A 12 -7.99 -13.52 -23.95
CA ARG A 12 -9.22 -13.49 -24.80
C ARG A 12 -10.54 -13.44 -24.03
N LEU A 13 -10.54 -13.48 -22.70
CA LEU A 13 -11.77 -13.38 -21.90
C LEU A 13 -12.17 -11.93 -21.54
N LEU A 14 -11.46 -10.92 -22.06
CA LEU A 14 -11.92 -9.53 -22.06
C LEU A 14 -12.98 -9.30 -23.15
N LYS A 15 -14.19 -9.79 -22.91
CA LYS A 15 -15.41 -9.26 -23.55
C LYS A 15 -16.40 -8.88 -22.48
N VAL A 16 -16.50 -7.57 -22.26
CA VAL A 16 -17.55 -6.90 -21.50
C VAL A 16 -18.91 -7.27 -22.12
N PRO A 17 -19.91 -7.73 -21.36
CA PRO A 17 -21.29 -7.72 -21.83
C PRO A 17 -21.88 -6.33 -21.60
N GLU A 18 -22.33 -5.70 -22.68
CA GLU A 18 -23.24 -4.55 -22.62
C GLU A 18 -24.65 -4.99 -22.17
N SER A 19 -25.29 -4.08 -21.44
CA SER A 19 -26.73 -3.88 -21.23
C SER A 19 -27.42 -4.60 -20.07
N GLY A 20 -28.16 -3.80 -19.29
CA GLY A 20 -29.08 -4.25 -18.25
C GLY A 20 -29.52 -3.13 -17.31
N ASN A 21 -30.17 -2.09 -17.85
CA ASN A 21 -30.78 -1.01 -17.07
C ASN A 21 -32.08 -1.54 -16.44
N ALA A 22 -32.13 -1.77 -15.13
CA ALA A 22 -33.36 -1.96 -14.37
C ALA A 22 -33.17 -1.61 -12.88
N ASP A 23 -34.12 -0.85 -12.35
CA ASP A 23 -34.35 -0.49 -10.95
C ASP A 23 -33.40 0.50 -10.27
N ARG A 24 -33.47 1.74 -10.77
CA ARG A 24 -33.36 2.94 -9.93
C ARG A 24 -34.62 3.03 -9.06
N LYS A 25 -34.54 2.59 -7.80
CA LYS A 25 -35.50 2.97 -6.75
C LYS A 25 -34.82 3.90 -5.76
N ASP A 26 -35.60 4.88 -5.33
CA ASP A 26 -35.28 5.98 -4.43
C ASP A 26 -34.42 5.60 -3.22
N ASP A 27 -33.23 6.21 -3.13
CA ASP A 27 -32.49 6.44 -1.87
C ASP A 27 -32.30 7.96 -1.62
N THR A 28 -33.23 8.77 -2.12
CA THR A 28 -33.42 10.14 -1.67
C THR A 28 -34.04 10.11 -0.27
N LEU A 29 -33.19 9.97 0.77
CA LEU A 29 -33.31 10.61 2.11
C LEU A 29 -32.36 10.04 3.19
N GLU A 30 -31.12 9.65 2.89
CA GLU A 30 -30.03 9.65 3.89
C GLU A 30 -28.77 10.31 3.34
N ASN A 31 -28.93 11.59 2.98
CA ASN A 31 -27.86 12.43 2.47
C ASN A 31 -27.72 13.69 3.35
N ILE A 32 -27.29 13.53 4.61
CA ILE A 32 -26.76 14.64 5.45
C ILE A 32 -25.54 14.18 6.30
N GLY A 33 -24.73 13.21 5.84
CA GLY A 33 -23.55 12.79 6.64
C GLY A 33 -22.40 12.05 5.97
N MET A 34 -22.48 11.65 4.69
CA MET A 34 -21.50 10.69 4.11
C MET A 34 -20.77 11.13 2.83
N LEU A 35 -20.77 12.42 2.48
CA LEU A 35 -19.71 13.00 1.64
C LEU A 35 -18.78 13.80 2.54
N ALA A 36 -17.95 13.07 3.31
CA ALA A 36 -16.93 13.70 4.12
C ALA A 36 -15.79 14.14 3.20
N GLY A 37 -15.92 15.36 2.65
CA GLY A 37 -14.83 16.04 1.96
C GLY A 37 -13.54 15.92 2.76
N CYS A 38 -12.40 15.91 2.07
CA CYS A 38 -11.13 15.69 2.76
C CYS A 38 -10.90 16.71 3.86
N LEU A 39 -10.51 16.22 5.03
CA LEU A 39 -10.08 17.10 6.11
C LEU A 39 -8.82 17.84 5.64
N ASN A 40 -8.66 19.09 6.06
CA ASN A 40 -7.55 19.94 5.60
C ASN A 40 -6.17 19.32 5.85
N ASN A 41 -5.99 18.63 6.97
CA ASN A 41 -4.76 17.89 7.28
C ASN A 41 -4.53 16.70 6.32
N GLN A 42 -5.59 16.05 5.86
CA GLN A 42 -5.51 14.94 4.90
C GLN A 42 -5.10 15.42 3.52
N THR A 43 -5.75 16.47 3.02
CA THR A 43 -5.35 17.13 1.76
C THR A 43 -3.92 17.67 1.85
N GLY A 44 -3.58 18.30 2.99
CA GLY A 44 -2.24 18.82 3.26
C GLY A 44 -1.17 17.73 3.30
N PHE A 45 -1.49 16.54 3.81
CA PHE A 45 -0.59 15.39 3.77
C PHE A 45 -0.43 14.83 2.35
N VAL A 46 -1.54 14.49 1.68
CA VAL A 46 -1.49 13.86 0.34
C VAL A 46 -0.76 14.74 -0.68
N ASN A 47 -1.06 16.04 -0.68
CA ASN A 47 -0.43 17.02 -1.56
C ASN A 47 0.84 17.64 -0.96
N GLY A 48 1.24 17.20 0.23
CA GLY A 48 2.40 17.69 0.95
C GLY A 48 3.67 17.46 0.15
N VAL A 49 4.58 18.44 0.23
CA VAL A 49 5.88 18.41 -0.43
C VAL A 49 6.96 18.27 0.61
N VAL A 50 7.85 17.31 0.41
CA VAL A 50 9.05 17.11 1.20
C VAL A 50 10.28 17.39 0.35
N THR A 51 11.32 17.95 0.95
CA THR A 51 12.54 18.35 0.22
C THR A 51 13.77 17.61 0.74
N TYR A 52 14.60 17.10 -0.17
CA TYR A 52 15.84 16.41 0.15
C TYR A 52 16.90 16.64 -0.92
N ASN A 53 18.09 17.09 -0.52
CA ASN A 53 19.22 17.38 -1.42
C ASN A 53 18.82 18.22 -2.65
N GLY A 54 18.01 19.27 -2.45
CA GLY A 54 17.56 20.17 -3.51
C GLY A 54 16.42 19.65 -4.39
N ASN A 55 15.98 18.40 -4.20
CA ASN A 55 14.83 17.84 -4.91
C ASN A 55 13.55 17.92 -4.05
N SER A 56 12.43 18.22 -4.68
CA SER A 56 11.11 18.24 -4.05
C SER A 56 10.27 17.05 -4.50
N TYR A 57 9.62 16.39 -3.55
CA TYR A 57 8.78 15.22 -3.78
C TYR A 57 7.40 15.46 -3.18
N THR A 58 6.34 15.30 -3.95
CA THR A 58 5.00 15.20 -3.36
C THR A 58 4.85 13.82 -2.74
N ILE A 59 4.17 13.74 -1.58
CA ILE A 59 3.88 12.47 -0.92
C ILE A 59 3.10 11.53 -1.86
N ALA A 60 2.13 12.07 -2.61
CA ALA A 60 1.42 11.35 -3.66
C ALA A 60 2.33 10.69 -4.70
N ASN A 61 3.35 11.39 -5.21
CA ASN A 61 4.24 10.80 -6.22
C ASN A 61 5.17 9.74 -5.60
N LEU A 62 5.62 9.92 -4.35
CA LEU A 62 6.36 8.87 -3.63
C LEU A 62 5.51 7.61 -3.47
N ALA A 63 4.22 7.74 -3.14
CA ALA A 63 3.31 6.61 -3.03
C ALA A 63 3.06 5.93 -4.39
N LYS A 64 2.93 6.71 -5.47
CA LYS A 64 2.85 6.18 -6.85
C LYS A 64 4.11 5.38 -7.21
N TRP A 65 5.28 5.86 -6.82
CA TRP A 65 6.54 5.14 -7.08
C TRP A 65 6.55 3.80 -6.35
N VAL A 66 6.10 3.74 -5.09
CA VAL A 66 5.98 2.48 -4.36
C VAL A 66 4.96 1.54 -5.01
N ALA A 67 3.79 2.06 -5.41
CA ALA A 67 2.78 1.27 -6.12
C ALA A 67 3.37 0.65 -7.39
N TYR A 68 4.11 1.43 -8.18
CA TYR A 68 4.84 0.95 -9.35
C TYR A 68 5.88 -0.14 -8.99
N GLN A 69 6.61 -0.01 -7.89
CA GLN A 69 7.52 -1.09 -7.45
C GLN A 69 6.78 -2.38 -7.10
N THR A 70 5.59 -2.29 -6.48
CA THR A 70 4.77 -3.48 -6.22
C THR A 70 4.30 -4.15 -7.50
N TYR A 71 4.00 -3.38 -8.56
CA TYR A 71 3.69 -3.93 -9.87
C TYR A 71 4.88 -4.66 -10.51
N LYS A 72 6.08 -4.07 -10.45
CA LYS A 72 7.31 -4.69 -11.03
C LYS A 72 7.78 -5.94 -10.29
N SER A 73 7.32 -6.12 -9.06
CA SER A 73 7.70 -7.22 -8.20
C SER A 73 7.47 -8.59 -8.86
N PRO A 74 8.35 -9.59 -8.65
CA PRO A 74 8.10 -10.97 -9.06
C PRO A 74 7.03 -11.68 -8.22
N PHE A 75 6.65 -11.11 -7.06
CA PHE A 75 5.58 -11.60 -6.21
C PHE A 75 4.25 -11.08 -6.78
N TYR A 76 3.47 -11.97 -7.41
CA TYR A 76 2.25 -11.64 -8.12
C TYR A 76 1.23 -10.86 -7.25
N GLY A 77 1.21 -9.54 -7.42
CA GLY A 77 0.18 -8.65 -6.89
C GLY A 77 0.64 -7.20 -6.81
N ILE A 78 -0.31 -6.28 -7.00
CA ILE A 78 -0.08 -4.83 -7.03
C ILE A 78 -0.78 -4.19 -5.83
N LEU A 79 -0.29 -3.06 -5.32
CA LEU A 79 -1.04 -2.24 -4.37
C LEU A 79 -1.24 -0.85 -4.96
N PRO A 80 -2.46 -0.29 -4.92
CA PRO A 80 -2.69 1.04 -5.43
C PRO A 80 -2.10 2.11 -4.50
N PRO A 81 -1.76 3.31 -5.02
CA PRO A 81 -1.20 4.39 -4.21
C PRO A 81 -2.10 4.79 -3.03
N ALA A 82 -3.42 4.69 -3.14
CA ALA A 82 -4.35 4.99 -2.04
C ALA A 82 -4.08 4.14 -0.79
N PHE A 83 -3.77 2.84 -0.96
CA PHE A 83 -3.41 1.97 0.15
C PHE A 83 -2.14 2.48 0.85
N ILE A 84 -1.12 2.82 0.06
CA ILE A 84 0.17 3.30 0.55
C ILE A 84 0.02 4.65 1.26
N LEU A 85 -0.76 5.57 0.69
CA LEU A 85 -1.00 6.90 1.23
C LEU A 85 -1.69 6.85 2.59
N VAL A 86 -2.76 6.07 2.72
CA VAL A 86 -3.50 5.94 3.99
C VAL A 86 -2.64 5.32 5.06
N HIS A 87 -1.82 4.34 4.69
CA HIS A 87 -0.87 3.75 5.61
C HIS A 87 0.13 4.77 6.14
N TRP A 88 0.82 5.48 5.26
CA TRP A 88 1.75 6.52 5.67
C TRP A 88 1.08 7.62 6.48
N ALA A 89 -0.14 8.00 6.11
CA ALA A 89 -0.92 8.98 6.83
C ALA A 89 -1.23 8.55 8.27
N ILE A 90 -1.65 7.30 8.49
CA ILE A 90 -1.92 6.77 9.83
C ILE A 90 -0.62 6.74 10.65
N GLU A 91 0.45 6.21 10.08
CA GLU A 91 1.73 6.05 10.80
C GLU A 91 2.40 7.40 11.12
N MET A 92 2.24 8.39 10.24
CA MET A 92 2.81 9.74 10.42
C MET A 92 1.80 10.73 11.04
N GLY A 93 0.62 10.27 11.46
CA GLY A 93 -0.43 11.14 12.03
C GLY A 93 -0.88 12.27 11.11
N TRP A 94 -0.92 12.02 9.79
CA TRP A 94 -1.22 13.00 8.74
C TRP A 94 -0.26 14.20 8.70
N SER A 95 0.98 14.03 9.17
CA SER A 95 1.97 15.11 9.24
C SER A 95 3.08 14.95 8.19
N VAL A 96 3.17 15.94 7.30
CA VAL A 96 4.26 16.04 6.31
C VAL A 96 5.61 16.24 7.01
N SER A 97 5.64 17.02 8.10
CA SER A 97 6.86 17.26 8.85
C SER A 97 7.34 16.01 9.58
N GLU A 98 6.42 15.18 10.09
CA GLU A 98 6.75 13.88 10.68
C GLU A 98 7.29 12.90 9.65
N PHE A 99 6.65 12.86 8.46
CA PHE A 99 7.16 12.08 7.33
C PHE A 99 8.60 12.46 6.99
N GLN A 100 8.88 13.76 6.86
CA GLN A 100 10.20 14.28 6.49
C GLN A 100 11.24 14.14 7.61
N SER A 101 10.85 14.28 8.87
CA SER A 101 11.80 14.20 10.00
C SER A 101 12.36 12.78 10.18
N ARG A 102 11.56 11.76 9.84
CA ARG A 102 11.92 10.36 10.06
C ARG A 102 12.33 9.64 8.79
N TRP A 103 11.79 10.03 7.65
CA TRP A 103 11.86 9.26 6.40
C TRP A 103 11.52 7.78 6.63
N ASN A 104 10.65 7.44 7.57
CA ASN A 104 10.26 6.08 7.88
C ASN A 104 8.74 5.95 7.80
N PRO A 105 8.17 6.01 6.58
CA PRO A 105 6.74 6.26 6.42
C PRO A 105 5.86 5.06 6.81
N GLY A 106 6.43 3.85 6.90
CA GLY A 106 5.77 2.68 7.47
C GLY A 106 6.10 2.42 8.93
N ASN A 107 6.73 3.38 9.63
CA ASN A 107 7.11 3.27 11.05
C ASN A 107 7.85 1.97 11.39
N GLN A 108 8.76 1.57 10.50
CA GLN A 108 9.52 0.34 10.62
C GLN A 108 10.37 0.37 11.89
N ARG A 109 10.26 -0.68 12.71
CA ARG A 109 11.04 -0.83 13.95
C ARG A 109 12.42 -1.43 13.73
N ALA A 110 12.67 -2.03 12.56
CA ALA A 110 13.94 -2.66 12.21
C ALA A 110 14.30 -2.39 10.75
N LEU A 111 15.60 -2.44 10.45
CA LEU A 111 16.17 -2.30 9.10
C LEU A 111 16.17 -3.60 8.28
N CYS A 112 15.38 -4.61 8.69
CA CYS A 112 15.34 -5.89 8.00
C CYS A 112 15.13 -5.72 6.50
N GLY A 113 15.82 -6.54 5.70
CA GLY A 113 15.67 -6.56 4.25
C GLY A 113 16.15 -5.29 3.52
N PHE A 114 16.75 -4.33 4.23
CA PHE A 114 17.23 -3.08 3.64
C PHE A 114 18.68 -2.78 4.05
N SER A 115 19.52 -2.38 3.09
CA SER A 115 20.96 -2.17 3.26
C SER A 115 21.41 -0.71 3.20
N GLY A 116 20.49 0.25 3.35
CA GLY A 116 20.82 1.68 3.33
C GLY A 116 21.02 2.29 4.72
N THR A 117 21.18 3.61 4.76
CA THR A 117 21.57 4.34 5.97
C THR A 117 20.39 4.76 6.84
N SER A 118 20.53 4.52 8.14
CA SER A 118 19.58 4.94 9.19
C SER A 118 20.21 5.87 10.20
N ASN A 119 19.44 6.83 10.69
CA ASN A 119 19.75 7.59 11.88
C ASN A 119 18.98 6.91 13.03
N GLY A 120 19.66 6.16 13.89
CA GLY A 120 18.99 5.44 14.99
C GLY A 120 18.21 6.40 15.90
N THR A 121 17.00 6.02 16.32
CA THR A 121 16.25 6.75 17.35
C THR A 121 15.71 5.79 18.43
N PRO A 122 15.43 6.26 19.65
CA PRO A 122 14.96 5.40 20.75
C PRO A 122 13.56 4.78 20.53
N THR A 123 12.73 5.35 19.63
CA THR A 123 11.32 4.97 19.42
C THR A 123 11.05 4.34 18.05
N GLY A 124 12.09 4.09 17.24
CA GLY A 124 11.97 3.49 15.91
C GLY A 124 13.20 3.73 15.04
N THR A 125 13.17 3.24 13.81
CA THR A 125 14.19 3.55 12.81
C THR A 125 13.88 4.91 12.17
N SER A 126 14.88 5.77 11.94
CA SER A 126 14.74 6.89 11.00
C SER A 126 15.74 6.68 9.86
N PHE A 127 15.41 7.10 8.66
CA PHE A 127 16.27 6.95 7.49
C PHE A 127 16.89 8.30 7.11
N SER A 128 18.04 8.25 6.45
CA SER A 128 18.78 9.48 6.11
C SER A 128 18.15 10.29 4.96
N GLY A 129 17.06 9.83 4.35
CA GLY A 129 16.40 10.47 3.22
C GLY A 129 15.27 9.64 2.60
N PRO A 130 14.48 10.21 1.68
CA PRO A 130 13.36 9.55 1.02
C PRO A 130 13.82 8.31 0.27
N ASN A 131 14.98 8.38 -0.40
CA ASN A 131 15.54 7.26 -1.14
C ASN A 131 15.73 6.04 -0.25
N ASN A 132 16.15 6.20 1.00
CA ASN A 132 16.33 5.04 1.89
C ASN A 132 15.01 4.61 2.52
N GLY A 133 14.24 5.58 3.01
CA GLY A 133 12.97 5.35 3.68
C GLY A 133 11.89 4.71 2.82
N VAL A 134 11.60 5.33 1.68
CA VAL A 134 10.55 4.93 0.75
C VAL A 134 10.92 3.63 0.05
N ARG A 135 12.20 3.43 -0.32
CA ARG A 135 12.69 2.15 -0.86
C ARG A 135 12.61 1.03 0.17
N SER A 136 12.99 1.30 1.41
CA SER A 136 12.85 0.34 2.52
C SER A 136 11.39 -0.07 2.71
N TYR A 137 10.47 0.90 2.70
CA TYR A 137 9.04 0.61 2.79
C TYR A 137 8.53 -0.22 1.60
N ALA A 138 8.96 0.09 0.37
CA ALA A 138 8.61 -0.70 -0.81
C ALA A 138 9.10 -2.15 -0.70
N LYS A 139 10.37 -2.36 -0.31
CA LYS A 139 10.91 -3.72 -0.05
C LYS A 139 10.12 -4.44 1.05
N LEU A 140 9.74 -3.72 2.10
CA LEU A 140 8.94 -4.28 3.18
C LEU A 140 7.58 -4.78 2.68
N LEU A 141 6.87 -4.01 1.85
CA LEU A 141 5.61 -4.47 1.26
C LEU A 141 5.82 -5.70 0.35
N ILE A 142 6.85 -5.66 -0.49
CA ILE A 142 7.11 -6.68 -1.53
C ILE A 142 7.60 -8.00 -0.95
N GLU A 143 8.63 -7.93 -0.12
CA GLU A 143 9.32 -9.10 0.39
C GLU A 143 8.84 -9.46 1.80
N GLY A 144 8.52 -8.48 2.64
CA GLY A 144 8.09 -8.69 4.02
C GLY A 144 6.61 -8.97 4.21
N TYR A 145 5.75 -8.47 3.32
CA TYR A 145 4.30 -8.63 3.43
C TYR A 145 3.62 -8.93 2.09
N PRO A 146 4.11 -9.94 1.34
CA PRO A 146 3.53 -10.32 0.04
C PRO A 146 2.03 -10.69 0.12
N HIS A 147 1.56 -11.14 1.29
CA HIS A 147 0.15 -11.45 1.53
C HIS A 147 -0.81 -10.27 1.31
N LEU A 148 -0.36 -9.01 1.42
CA LEU A 148 -1.19 -7.82 1.15
C LEU A 148 -1.51 -7.68 -0.35
N GLN A 149 -0.48 -7.85 -1.18
CA GLN A 149 -0.60 -7.84 -2.63
C GLN A 149 -1.44 -9.02 -3.13
N TYR A 150 -1.25 -10.18 -2.50
CA TYR A 150 -2.06 -11.36 -2.75
C TYR A 150 -3.53 -11.11 -2.39
N ALA A 151 -3.82 -10.59 -1.21
CA ALA A 151 -5.18 -10.29 -0.77
C ALA A 151 -5.88 -9.27 -1.69
N TYR A 152 -5.14 -8.26 -2.16
CA TYR A 152 -5.64 -7.31 -3.14
C TYR A 152 -6.02 -7.99 -4.46
N SER A 153 -5.17 -8.90 -4.95
CA SER A 153 -5.44 -9.64 -6.17
C SER A 153 -6.60 -10.65 -6.02
N ASP A 154 -6.65 -11.39 -4.91
CA ASP A 154 -7.67 -12.42 -4.63
C ASP A 154 -9.06 -11.79 -4.47
N GLY A 155 -9.12 -10.60 -3.86
CA GLY A 155 -10.37 -9.83 -3.74
C GLY A 155 -10.83 -9.18 -5.04
N GLY A 156 -10.04 -9.17 -6.11
CA GLY A 156 -10.29 -8.40 -7.33
C GLY A 156 -9.69 -7.00 -7.23
N PHE A 157 -9.12 -6.48 -8.33
CA PHE A 157 -8.33 -5.24 -8.32
C PHE A 157 -9.19 -3.95 -8.24
N ASP A 158 -10.09 -3.88 -7.27
CA ASP A 158 -11.08 -2.83 -7.04
C ASP A 158 -11.36 -2.67 -5.53
N ASN A 159 -12.56 -2.24 -5.15
CA ASN A 159 -12.92 -1.99 -3.74
C ASN A 159 -12.87 -3.27 -2.87
N PRO A 160 -13.46 -4.41 -3.30
CA PRO A 160 -13.24 -5.72 -2.68
C PRO A 160 -11.77 -6.07 -2.40
N GLY A 161 -10.87 -5.93 -3.38
CA GLY A 161 -9.43 -6.15 -3.15
C GLY A 161 -8.83 -5.18 -2.14
N LEU A 162 -9.18 -3.89 -2.21
CA LEU A 162 -8.73 -2.89 -1.25
C LEU A 162 -9.14 -3.27 0.18
N SER A 163 -10.37 -3.76 0.34
CA SER A 163 -10.89 -4.24 1.62
C SER A 163 -10.10 -5.45 2.11
N ALA A 164 -9.88 -6.44 1.24
CA ALA A 164 -9.11 -7.65 1.57
C ALA A 164 -7.67 -7.31 1.99
N ALA A 165 -6.99 -6.43 1.26
CA ALA A 165 -5.65 -5.98 1.59
C ALA A 165 -5.60 -5.19 2.91
N ALA A 166 -6.59 -4.33 3.18
CA ALA A 166 -6.68 -3.58 4.42
C ALA A 166 -6.93 -4.52 5.63
N SER A 167 -7.80 -5.51 5.48
CA SER A 167 -8.01 -6.56 6.49
C SER A 167 -6.76 -7.39 6.70
N ALA A 168 -6.06 -7.76 5.63
CA ALA A 168 -4.79 -8.49 5.71
C ALA A 168 -3.73 -7.68 6.47
N LEU A 169 -3.64 -6.37 6.23
CA LEU A 169 -2.74 -5.46 6.96
C LEU A 169 -3.08 -5.39 8.45
N TYR A 170 -4.36 -5.20 8.77
CA TYR A 170 -4.85 -5.16 10.15
C TYR A 170 -4.57 -6.47 10.90
N ASN A 171 -4.84 -7.61 10.27
CA ASN A 171 -4.64 -8.93 10.88
C ASN A 171 -3.15 -9.34 10.92
N GLY A 172 -2.33 -8.80 10.02
CA GLY A 172 -0.96 -9.25 9.78
C GLY A 172 -0.84 -10.58 9.04
N TYR A 173 -1.96 -11.11 8.53
CA TYR A 173 -2.02 -12.35 7.76
C TYR A 173 -3.23 -12.33 6.81
N TYR A 174 -3.24 -13.25 5.85
CA TYR A 174 -4.38 -13.49 4.97
C TYR A 174 -4.65 -14.98 4.82
N SER A 175 -5.83 -15.45 5.21
CA SER A 175 -6.14 -16.90 5.28
C SER A 175 -6.02 -17.64 3.96
N ASN A 176 -6.27 -16.95 2.85
CA ASN A 176 -6.17 -17.52 1.51
C ASN A 176 -4.78 -17.33 0.90
N TYR A 177 -3.81 -16.77 1.65
CA TYR A 177 -2.46 -16.62 1.15
C TYR A 177 -1.87 -18.00 0.80
N GLY A 178 -1.66 -18.19 -0.51
CA GLY A 178 -1.10 -19.41 -1.09
C GLY A 178 0.39 -19.32 -1.40
N GLY A 179 1.02 -18.17 -1.11
CA GLY A 179 2.44 -17.96 -1.35
C GLY A 179 3.34 -18.61 -0.30
N SER A 180 4.65 -18.58 -0.55
CA SER A 180 5.66 -19.08 0.39
C SER A 180 5.78 -18.18 1.62
N SER A 181 6.29 -18.73 2.71
CA SER A 181 6.73 -17.95 3.86
C SER A 181 7.78 -16.92 3.46
N THR A 182 7.79 -15.78 4.13
CA THR A 182 8.82 -14.76 3.97
C THR A 182 9.92 -14.89 5.02
N ASN A 183 11.16 -14.68 4.59
CA ASN A 183 12.34 -14.58 5.45
C ASN A 183 12.92 -13.14 5.44
N TYR A 184 12.09 -12.12 5.21
CA TYR A 184 12.53 -10.71 5.09
C TYR A 184 13.40 -10.21 6.27
N CYS A 185 13.30 -10.85 7.46
CA CYS A 185 14.16 -10.58 8.62
C CYS A 185 15.21 -11.67 8.93
N SER A 186 15.50 -12.62 8.02
CA SER A 186 16.53 -13.69 8.07
C SER A 186 16.54 -14.68 9.26
N SER A 187 16.12 -14.28 10.46
CA SER A 187 16.13 -15.11 11.67
C SER A 187 14.79 -15.80 11.95
N GLN A 188 13.72 -15.36 11.28
CA GLN A 188 12.37 -15.90 11.43
C GLN A 188 11.67 -15.97 10.07
N SER A 189 10.92 -17.05 9.89
CA SER A 189 10.06 -17.27 8.72
C SER A 189 8.61 -17.03 9.13
N TYR A 190 7.88 -16.24 8.34
CA TYR A 190 6.47 -15.95 8.59
C TYR A 190 5.63 -16.52 7.45
N THR A 191 4.69 -17.41 7.77
CA THR A 191 3.78 -18.00 6.77
C THR A 191 2.74 -17.01 6.29
N LEU A 192 2.42 -15.97 7.08
CA LEU A 192 1.47 -14.89 6.77
C LEU A 192 0.05 -15.38 6.43
N LYS A 193 -0.29 -16.62 6.80
CA LYS A 193 -1.57 -17.26 6.47
C LYS A 193 -2.55 -17.30 7.62
N ASP A 194 -2.06 -17.27 8.85
CA ASP A 194 -2.88 -17.37 10.05
C ASP A 194 -2.31 -16.49 11.17
N SER A 195 -3.00 -16.43 12.30
CA SER A 195 -2.58 -15.66 13.47
C SER A 195 -1.27 -16.15 14.10
N ASN A 196 -0.84 -17.39 13.84
CA ASN A 196 0.36 -17.97 14.44
C ASN A 196 1.63 -17.60 13.65
N GLY A 197 1.51 -17.48 12.33
CA GLY A 197 2.59 -17.02 11.44
C GLY A 197 2.38 -15.61 10.89
N GLY A 198 1.39 -14.89 11.38
CA GLY A 198 1.08 -13.51 11.03
C GLY A 198 2.04 -12.52 11.67
N ARG A 199 2.17 -11.35 11.06
CA ARG A 199 2.98 -10.25 11.57
C ARG A 199 2.14 -8.97 11.53
N PRO A 200 1.55 -8.54 12.66
CA PRO A 200 0.72 -7.35 12.67
C PRO A 200 1.56 -6.14 12.27
N TRP A 201 0.99 -5.32 11.39
CA TRP A 201 1.60 -4.07 10.99
C TRP A 201 1.36 -3.01 12.08
N THR A 202 2.25 -3.02 13.07
CA THR A 202 2.27 -2.14 14.26
C THR A 202 1.08 -2.30 15.24
N VAL A 203 1.36 -2.04 16.51
CA VAL A 203 0.54 -2.38 17.69
C VAL A 203 -0.56 -1.33 17.97
N SER A 204 -0.94 -0.54 16.96
CA SER A 204 -1.80 0.63 17.11
C SER A 204 -3.21 0.39 16.56
N VAL A 205 -4.19 0.82 17.35
CA VAL A 205 -5.65 0.80 17.13
C VAL A 205 -6.11 1.52 15.83
N GLY A 206 -5.20 2.10 15.05
CA GLY A 206 -5.50 2.98 13.90
C GLY A 206 -5.97 2.27 12.62
N TYR A 207 -5.81 0.96 12.51
CA TYR A 207 -6.08 0.22 11.27
C TYR A 207 -7.54 -0.22 11.09
N GLU A 208 -8.37 -0.16 12.15
CA GLU A 208 -9.81 -0.49 12.10
C GLU A 208 -10.59 0.42 11.13
N GLY A 209 -10.10 1.66 10.91
CA GLY A 209 -10.67 2.63 9.97
C GLY A 209 -9.93 2.76 8.63
N PHE A 210 -8.96 1.89 8.35
CA PHE A 210 -8.07 2.02 7.19
C PHE A 210 -8.82 1.97 5.86
N TYR A 211 -9.63 0.92 5.65
CA TYR A 211 -10.45 0.78 4.45
C TYR A 211 -11.43 1.94 4.29
N ASN A 212 -12.14 2.30 5.37
CA ASN A 212 -13.07 3.43 5.38
C ASN A 212 -12.39 4.75 4.98
N THR A 213 -11.13 4.95 5.35
CA THR A 213 -10.34 6.12 4.95
C THR A 213 -10.01 6.10 3.46
N ILE A 214 -9.70 4.92 2.89
CA ILE A 214 -9.51 4.79 1.44
C ILE A 214 -10.81 5.06 0.70
N VAL A 215 -11.94 4.52 1.21
CA VAL A 215 -13.19 4.51 0.45
C VAL A 215 -14.00 5.81 0.49
N ASN A 216 -13.87 6.58 1.57
CA ASN A 216 -14.75 7.72 1.86
C ASN A 216 -14.04 9.08 1.83
N ARG A 217 -12.85 9.20 1.22
CA ARG A 217 -12.06 10.46 1.18
C ARG A 217 -11.68 10.83 -0.24
N ASP A 218 -12.22 11.91 -0.78
CA ASP A 218 -12.03 12.32 -2.19
C ASP A 218 -10.57 12.49 -2.62
N CYS A 219 -9.74 13.12 -1.77
CA CYS A 219 -8.31 13.32 -2.00
C CYS A 219 -7.49 12.02 -1.99
N ILE A 220 -8.04 10.91 -1.50
CA ILE A 220 -7.43 9.57 -1.55
C ILE A 220 -8.10 8.71 -2.63
N TYR A 221 -9.40 8.90 -2.85
CA TYR A 221 -10.19 8.23 -3.87
C TYR A 221 -9.52 8.32 -5.25
N ALA A 222 -9.01 9.50 -5.61
CA ALA A 222 -8.31 9.75 -6.87
C ALA A 222 -7.03 8.92 -7.08
N TYR A 223 -6.59 8.15 -6.07
CA TYR A 223 -5.38 7.34 -6.08
C TYR A 223 -5.66 5.84 -5.95
N ARG A 224 -6.90 5.38 -6.18
CA ARG A 224 -7.25 3.94 -6.15
C ARG A 224 -6.79 3.17 -7.37
N ASP A 225 -6.49 3.87 -8.45
CA ASP A 225 -6.06 3.22 -9.67
C ASP A 225 -4.65 2.68 -9.54
N ARG A 226 -4.44 1.56 -10.22
CA ARG A 226 -3.16 0.89 -10.34
C ARG A 226 -2.17 1.78 -11.10
N VAL A 227 -0.91 1.72 -10.70
CA VAL A 227 0.18 2.45 -11.37
C VAL A 227 1.09 1.44 -12.06
N PHE A 228 1.19 1.58 -13.38
CA PHE A 228 1.99 0.70 -14.24
C PHE A 228 3.23 1.38 -14.81
N ASP A 229 3.30 2.70 -14.71
CA ASP A 229 4.39 3.51 -15.23
C ASP A 229 5.21 4.13 -14.10
N ASP A 230 6.51 4.28 -14.35
CA ASP A 230 7.43 4.96 -13.43
C ASP A 230 7.07 6.47 -13.36
N PRO A 231 6.80 7.03 -12.16
CA PRO A 231 6.56 8.46 -12.02
C PRO A 231 7.81 9.34 -12.26
N GLY A 232 8.99 8.75 -12.50
CA GLY A 232 10.18 9.48 -12.93
C GLY A 232 10.79 10.34 -11.82
N LEU A 233 10.76 9.85 -10.58
CA LEU A 233 11.23 10.62 -9.43
C LEU A 233 12.77 10.74 -9.40
N PRO A 234 13.33 11.96 -9.27
CA PRO A 234 14.77 12.15 -9.19
C PRO A 234 15.42 11.31 -8.08
N GLY A 235 16.49 10.58 -8.40
CA GLY A 235 17.23 9.77 -7.43
C GLY A 235 16.53 8.49 -6.93
N MET A 236 15.32 8.18 -7.40
CA MET A 236 14.58 6.97 -7.03
C MET A 236 14.74 5.88 -8.10
N THR A 237 15.70 4.98 -7.90
CA THR A 237 15.93 3.85 -8.81
C THR A 237 15.01 2.67 -8.51
N ASN A 238 14.51 2.01 -9.55
CA ASN A 238 13.72 0.78 -9.42
C ASN A 238 14.42 -0.30 -8.58
N LEU A 239 13.62 -1.06 -7.84
CA LEU A 239 14.09 -2.19 -7.02
C LEU A 239 14.30 -3.46 -7.85
N TYR A 240 13.55 -3.60 -8.95
CA TYR A 240 13.56 -4.71 -9.90
C TYR A 240 13.51 -4.16 -11.32
#